data_AF-A0A3M1AZ81-F1
#
_entry.id   AF-A0A3M1AZ81-F1
#
_cell.length_a   1.000
_cell.length_b   1.000
_cell.length_c   1.000
_cell.angle_alpha   90.00
_cell.angle_beta   90.00
_cell.angle_gamma   90.00
#
_symmetry.space_group_name_H-M   'P 1'
#
loop_
_entity.id
_entity.type
_entity.pdbx_description
1 polymer ?
#
loop_
_entity_poly.entity_id
_entity_poly.type
_entity_poly.pdbx_seq_one_letter_code
_entity_poly.pdbx_strand_id
1 'polypeptide(L)'
;APGHEILTTEQGGGTFSSFQRTSAAAAFAAGCVALVLQVVRDNELDLSPAQIRTLLKETATYSFSQGQKCQSNLFGCGMINPVGAVEKLLLTGDNPA
;
A
#
# COMPACT_ATOMS: atom_id res chain seq x y z
N ALA A 1 -0.78 3.04 6.78
CA ALA A 1 -0.48 4.14 5.84
C ALA A 1 -0.59 5.47 6.57
N PRO A 2 0.09 6.54 6.13
CA PRO A 2 0.02 7.85 6.77
C PRO A 2 -1.40 8.43 6.70
N GLY A 3 -1.90 8.98 7.81
CA GLY A 3 -3.20 9.64 7.88
C GLY A 3 -3.26 10.79 8.87
N HIS A 4 -2.09 11.27 9.30
CA HIS A 4 -1.91 12.39 10.21
C HIS A 4 -1.21 13.51 9.45
N GLU A 5 -1.75 14.73 9.57
CA GLU A 5 -1.20 15.93 8.94
C GLU A 5 -0.86 15.76 7.44
N ILE A 6 -1.76 15.14 6.70
CA ILE A 6 -1.60 14.94 5.26
C ILE A 6 -1.96 16.24 4.54
N LEU A 7 -0.97 16.86 3.90
CA LEU A 7 -1.22 17.98 3.00
C LEU A 7 -1.94 17.47 1.74
N THR A 8 -3.17 17.93 1.52
CA THR A 8 -4.01 17.46 0.42
C THR A 8 -4.83 18.60 -0.17
N THR A 9 -5.39 18.40 -1.36
CA THR A 9 -6.20 19.39 -2.07
C THR A 9 -7.53 19.63 -1.36
N GLU A 10 -7.97 20.89 -1.31
CA GLU A 10 -9.29 21.26 -0.79
C GLU A 10 -10.39 21.22 -1.86
N GLN A 11 -11.63 21.21 -1.38
CA GLN A 11 -12.80 21.38 -2.24
C GLN A 11 -12.74 22.73 -2.95
N GLY A 12 -12.99 22.74 -4.27
CA GLY A 12 -12.91 23.96 -5.10
C GLY A 12 -11.57 24.13 -5.83
N GLY A 13 -10.54 23.36 -5.47
CA GLY A 13 -9.24 23.39 -6.12
C GLY A 13 -8.43 24.66 -5.81
N GLY A 14 -7.16 24.67 -6.24
CA GLY A 14 -6.27 25.84 -6.10
C GLY A 14 -5.67 26.06 -4.70
N THR A 15 -6.16 25.37 -3.66
CA THR A 15 -5.59 25.40 -2.32
C THR A 15 -5.32 24.00 -1.77
N PHE A 16 -4.41 23.94 -0.80
CA PHE A 16 -4.05 22.75 -0.05
C PHE A 16 -4.20 23.02 1.44
N SER A 17 -4.64 22.02 2.19
CA SER A 17 -4.67 22.09 3.64
C SER A 17 -4.29 20.77 4.29
N SER A 18 -3.98 20.84 5.58
CA SER A 18 -3.64 19.69 6.39
C SER A 18 -4.92 18.94 6.79
N PHE A 19 -4.94 17.64 6.53
CA PHE A 19 -6.05 16.75 6.86
C PHE A 19 -5.57 15.55 7.66
N GLN A 20 -6.29 15.23 8.74
CA GLN A 20 -5.99 14.09 9.60
C GLN A 20 -7.24 13.24 9.81
N ARG A 21 -7.35 12.11 9.10
CA ARG A 21 -8.28 11.00 9.41
C ARG A 21 -7.79 9.72 8.76
N THR A 22 -8.35 8.59 9.18
CA THR A 22 -8.13 7.28 8.54
C THR A 22 -8.56 7.26 7.06
N SER A 23 -9.46 8.15 6.63
CA SER A 23 -9.83 8.30 5.21
C SER A 23 -8.65 8.78 4.35
N ALA A 24 -7.75 9.60 4.89
CA ALA A 24 -6.52 10.01 4.20
C ALA A 24 -5.59 8.79 4.00
N ALA A 25 -5.45 7.98 5.06
CA ALA A 25 -4.67 6.74 5.00
C ALA A 25 -5.27 5.72 4.03
N ALA A 26 -6.60 5.65 3.92
CA ALA A 26 -7.29 4.80 2.95
C ALA A 26 -7.02 5.24 1.51
N ALA A 27 -7.06 6.55 1.23
CA ALA A 27 -6.71 7.10 -0.09
C ALA A 27 -5.26 6.81 -0.47
N PHE A 28 -4.32 6.95 0.48
CA PHE A 28 -2.92 6.58 0.27
C PHE A 28 -2.77 5.09 -0.09
N ALA A 29 -3.46 4.21 0.65
CA ALA A 29 -3.45 2.78 0.37
C ALA A 29 -4.06 2.45 -1.01
N ALA A 30 -5.13 3.13 -1.42
CA ALA A 30 -5.73 2.98 -2.74
C ALA A 30 -4.75 3.37 -3.87
N GLY A 31 -4.00 4.46 -3.71
CA GLY A 31 -2.94 4.84 -4.65
C GLY A 31 -1.84 3.78 -4.75
N CYS A 32 -1.42 3.20 -3.62
CA CYS A 32 -0.46 2.09 -3.61
C CYS A 32 -0.98 0.87 -4.38
N VAL A 33 -2.25 0.50 -4.17
CA VAL A 33 -2.90 -0.59 -4.91
C VAL A 33 -2.96 -0.29 -6.40
N ALA A 34 -3.25 0.95 -6.79
CA ALA A 34 -3.28 1.36 -8.20
C ALA A 34 -1.93 1.17 -8.89
N LEU A 35 -0.82 1.49 -8.22
CA LEU A 35 0.54 1.25 -8.72
C LEU A 35 0.83 -0.25 -8.88
N VAL A 36 0.47 -1.06 -7.90
CA VAL A 36 0.60 -2.52 -8.00
C VAL A 36 -0.21 -3.06 -9.18
N LEU A 37 -1.47 -2.64 -9.32
CA LEU A 37 -2.32 -3.04 -10.44
C LEU A 37 -1.78 -2.61 -11.80
N GLN A 38 -1.08 -1.48 -11.88
CA GLN A 38 -0.39 -1.07 -13.09
C GLN A 38 0.69 -2.08 -13.48
N VAL A 39 1.55 -2.47 -12.54
CA VAL A 39 2.59 -3.48 -12.78
C VAL A 39 2.01 -4.84 -13.15
N VAL A 40 0.92 -5.26 -12.48
CA VAL A 40 0.19 -6.49 -12.83
C VAL A 40 -0.28 -6.47 -14.27
N ARG A 41 -0.87 -5.34 -14.73
CA ARG A 41 -1.31 -5.18 -16.12
C ARG A 41 -0.16 -5.16 -17.10
N ASP A 42 0.90 -4.40 -16.82
CA ASP A 42 2.03 -4.20 -17.74
C ASP A 42 2.85 -5.49 -17.96
N ASN A 43 2.76 -6.44 -17.03
CA ASN A 43 3.45 -7.74 -17.10
C ASN A 43 2.49 -8.91 -17.35
N GLU A 44 1.25 -8.64 -17.76
CA GLU A 44 0.23 -9.66 -18.05
C GLU A 44 0.03 -10.71 -16.94
N LEU A 45 0.19 -10.28 -15.68
CA LEU A 45 0.03 -11.14 -14.52
C LEU A 45 -1.45 -11.31 -14.17
N ASP A 46 -1.84 -12.52 -13.75
CA ASP A 46 -3.19 -12.79 -13.25
C ASP A 46 -3.18 -12.93 -11.72
N LEU A 47 -3.47 -11.83 -11.03
CA LEU A 47 -3.51 -11.75 -9.58
C LEU A 47 -4.90 -11.38 -9.09
N SER A 48 -5.51 -12.28 -8.32
CA SER A 48 -6.77 -12.01 -7.64
C SER A 48 -6.63 -10.91 -6.58
N PRO A 49 -7.72 -10.24 -6.19
CA PRO A 49 -7.71 -9.28 -5.08
C PRO A 49 -7.15 -9.86 -3.76
N ALA A 50 -7.35 -11.16 -3.53
CA ALA A 50 -6.80 -11.86 -2.37
C ALA A 50 -5.27 -12.00 -2.45
N GLN A 51 -4.73 -12.31 -3.63
CA GLN A 51 -3.27 -12.37 -3.84
C GLN A 51 -2.63 -10.98 -3.73
N ILE A 52 -3.26 -9.93 -4.26
CA ILE A 52 -2.80 -8.54 -4.08
C ILE A 52 -2.79 -8.17 -2.59
N ARG A 53 -3.85 -8.53 -1.85
CA ARG A 53 -3.90 -8.32 -0.40
C ARG A 53 -2.77 -9.06 0.32
N THR A 54 -2.49 -10.31 -0.05
CA THR A 54 -1.39 -11.09 0.52
C THR A 54 -0.04 -10.46 0.22
N LEU A 55 0.22 -10.08 -1.03
CA LEU A 55 1.43 -9.36 -1.44
C LEU A 55 1.66 -8.12 -0.57
N LEU A 56 0.65 -7.26 -0.44
CA LEU A 56 0.75 -6.03 0.36
C LEU A 56 1.00 -6.30 1.85
N LYS A 57 0.41 -7.38 2.40
CA LYS A 57 0.67 -7.79 3.80
C LYS A 57 2.09 -8.28 3.98
N GLU A 58 2.61 -9.06 3.04
CA GLU A 58 3.95 -9.64 3.09
C GLU A 58 5.04 -8.58 2.95
N THR A 59 4.83 -7.57 2.11
CA THR A 59 5.83 -6.52 1.85
C THR A 59 5.73 -5.32 2.78
N ALA A 60 4.64 -5.20 3.54
CA ALA A 60 4.47 -4.16 4.54
C ALA A 60 5.67 -4.08 5.50
N THR A 61 6.15 -2.87 5.77
CA THR A 61 7.24 -2.63 6.72
C THR A 61 6.69 -2.63 8.13
N TYR A 62 7.34 -3.38 9.02
CA TYR A 62 6.94 -3.47 10.42
C TYR A 62 8.12 -3.09 11.32
N SER A 63 8.06 -1.89 11.89
CA SER A 63 9.09 -1.35 12.79
C SER A 63 8.51 -0.96 14.15
N PHE A 64 7.35 -1.52 14.50
CA PHE A 64 6.65 -1.21 15.75
C PHE A 64 7.16 -2.12 16.86
N SER A 65 7.46 -1.54 18.03
CA SER A 65 7.92 -2.30 19.21
C SER A 65 6.81 -3.15 19.86
N GLN A 66 5.54 -2.85 19.57
CA GLN A 66 4.39 -3.54 20.14
C GLN A 66 3.82 -4.58 19.18
N GLY A 67 3.98 -5.86 19.54
CA GLY A 67 3.38 -6.99 18.82
C GLY A 67 4.17 -7.46 17.60
N GLN A 68 3.71 -8.56 17.01
CA GLN A 68 4.29 -9.12 15.79
C GLN A 68 3.55 -8.64 14.54
N LYS A 69 4.25 -8.66 13.40
CA LYS A 69 3.66 -8.38 12.09
C LYS A 69 2.39 -9.21 11.88
N CYS A 70 1.32 -8.55 11.45
CA CYS A 70 0.00 -9.12 11.19
C CYS A 70 -0.76 -9.66 12.42
N GLN A 71 -0.24 -9.43 13.64
CA GLN A 71 -0.91 -9.80 14.89
C GLN A 71 -1.33 -8.58 15.73
N SER A 72 -0.96 -7.37 15.31
CA SER A 72 -1.34 -6.13 16.00
C SER A 72 -2.73 -5.66 15.58
N ASN A 73 -3.62 -5.39 16.55
CA ASN A 73 -4.92 -4.76 16.30
C ASN A 73 -4.82 -3.27 15.97
N LEU A 74 -3.66 -2.64 16.21
CA LEU A 74 -3.43 -1.22 15.92
C LEU A 74 -2.78 -1.02 14.56
N PHE A 75 -1.83 -1.87 14.20
CA PHE A 75 -1.00 -1.70 13.00
C PHE A 75 -1.25 -2.77 11.93
N GLY A 76 -2.01 -3.82 12.23
CA GLY A 76 -2.20 -4.95 11.32
C GLY A 76 -0.85 -5.56 10.92
N CYS A 77 -0.58 -5.60 9.62
CA CYS A 77 0.69 -6.07 9.06
C CYS A 77 1.78 -5.01 8.99
N GLY A 78 1.52 -3.79 9.46
CA GLY A 78 2.47 -2.68 9.47
C GLY A 78 2.14 -1.60 8.45
N MET A 79 3.16 -0.83 8.08
CA MET A 79 3.06 0.24 7.09
C MET A 79 3.07 -0.34 5.68
N ILE A 80 2.11 0.09 4.85
CA ILE A 80 2.07 -0.30 3.43
C ILE A 80 3.37 0.11 2.74
N ASN A 81 3.93 -0.80 1.94
CA ASN A 81 5.19 -0.61 1.24
C ASN A 81 4.98 -0.93 -0.27
N PRO A 82 4.59 0.07 -1.09
CA PRO A 82 4.35 -0.15 -2.51
C PRO A 82 5.63 -0.52 -3.25
N VAL A 83 6.80 -0.01 -2.84
CA VAL A 83 8.10 -0.34 -3.45
C VAL A 83 8.39 -1.82 -3.28
N GLY A 84 8.34 -2.34 -2.06
CA GLY A 84 8.55 -3.77 -1.81
C GLY A 84 7.52 -4.67 -2.50
N ALA A 85 6.28 -4.20 -2.68
CA ALA A 85 5.26 -4.93 -3.44
C ALA A 85 5.59 -5.02 -4.93
N VAL A 86 6.01 -3.91 -5.54
CA VAL A 86 6.40 -3.86 -6.95
C VAL A 86 7.67 -4.65 -7.20
N GLU A 87 8.72 -4.46 -6.38
CA GLU A 87 9.97 -5.21 -6.48
C GLU A 87 9.72 -6.71 -6.37
N LYS A 88 8.89 -7.14 -5.42
CA LYS A 88 8.56 -8.56 -5.28
C LYS A 88 7.87 -9.11 -6.53
N LEU A 89 6.96 -8.37 -7.16
CA LEU A 89 6.30 -8.79 -8.39
C LEU A 89 7.29 -8.93 -9.55
N LEU A 90 8.16 -7.94 -9.74
CA LEU A 90 9.14 -7.94 -10.82
C LEU A 90 10.16 -9.07 -10.65
N LEU A 91 10.64 -9.31 -9.42
CA LEU A 91 11.56 -10.42 -9.12
C LEU A 91 10.92 -11.81 -9.30
N THR A 92 9.61 -11.94 -9.08
CA THR A 92 8.89 -13.20 -9.36
C THR A 92 8.53 -13.38 -10.83
N GLY A 93 8.47 -12.31 -11.63
CA GLY A 93 8.16 -12.36 -13.06
C GLY A 93 9.32 -12.88 -13.93
N ASP A 94 10.56 -12.78 -13.44
CA ASP A 94 11.77 -13.25 -14.13
C ASP A 94 12.04 -14.76 -14.00
N ASN A 95 11.14 -15.52 -13.37
CA ASN A 95 11.28 -16.97 -13.22
C ASN A 95 10.37 -17.68 -14.24
N PRO A 96 10.87 -18.02 -15.46
CA PRO A 96 10.11 -18.88 -16.35
C PRO A 96 9.97 -20.24 -15.66
N ALA A 97 8.73 -20.65 -15.42
CA ALA A 97 8.41 -22.05 -15.14
C ALA A 97 8.81 -22.93 -16.33
#